data_AF-A0A5S3PBS0-F1
#
_entry.id   AF-A0A5S3PBS0-F1
#
_cell.length_a   1.000
_cell.length_b   1.000
_cell.length_c   1.000
_cell.angle_alpha   90.00
_cell.angle_beta   90.00
_cell.angle_gamma   90.00
#
_symmetry.space_group_name_H-M   'P 1'
#
loop_
_entity.id
_entity.type
_entity.pdbx_description
1 polymer ?
#
loop_
_entity_poly.entity_id
_entity_poly.type
_entity_poly.pdbx_seq_one_letter_code
_entity_poly.pdbx_strand_id
1 'polypeptide(L)'
;MPVHFAAARSTAHSPIARALARKALGRAANDNGDVAAPDSSFDVMMRAALKHFAQHGLGAAQEARAMAEQAHFAGDSQGYDWWLGVCRTLDRGLAIRLERAIDPAGALIH
;
A
#
# COMPACT_ATOMS: atom_id res chain seq x y z
N MET A 1 -0.63 -61.88 7.32
CA MET A 1 -1.94 -61.35 6.89
C MET A 1 -1.75 -59.90 6.47
N PRO A 2 -1.87 -59.55 5.18
CA PRO A 2 -1.90 -58.15 4.79
C PRO A 2 -3.29 -57.58 5.06
N VAL A 3 -3.36 -56.38 5.65
CA VAL A 3 -4.61 -55.66 5.88
C VAL A 3 -4.78 -54.68 4.71
N HIS A 4 -5.83 -54.86 3.91
CA HIS A 4 -6.12 -53.95 2.80
C HIS A 4 -6.89 -52.72 3.32
N PHE A 5 -6.27 -51.54 3.20
CA PHE A 5 -6.91 -50.27 3.56
C PHE A 5 -7.68 -49.72 2.36
N ALA A 6 -9.01 -49.80 2.39
CA ALA A 6 -9.88 -49.18 1.39
C ALA A 6 -10.19 -47.73 1.81
N ALA A 7 -9.48 -46.75 1.24
CA ALA A 7 -9.82 -45.34 1.48
C ALA A 7 -11.21 -45.03 0.92
N ALA A 8 -12.16 -44.63 1.77
CA ALA A 8 -13.44 -44.08 1.34
C ALA A 8 -13.22 -42.71 0.70
N ARG A 9 -12.97 -42.67 -0.62
CA ARG A 9 -12.63 -41.46 -1.39
C ARG A 9 -13.84 -40.56 -1.70
N SER A 10 -14.86 -40.56 -0.85
CA SER A 10 -16.07 -39.76 -1.07
C SER A 10 -16.36 -38.86 0.11
N THR A 11 -16.61 -37.59 -0.17
CA THR A 11 -17.07 -36.57 0.79
C THR A 11 -18.43 -36.93 1.41
N ALA A 12 -19.20 -37.80 0.75
CA ALA A 12 -20.45 -38.35 1.28
C ALA A 12 -20.24 -39.36 2.41
N HIS A 13 -19.07 -40.03 2.48
CA HIS A 13 -18.82 -41.11 3.45
C HIS A 13 -17.57 -40.92 4.32
N SER A 14 -16.71 -39.95 4.01
CA SER A 14 -15.54 -39.63 4.81
C SER A 14 -15.73 -38.32 5.59
N PRO A 15 -15.74 -38.35 6.93
CA PRO A 15 -15.84 -37.14 7.73
C PRO A 15 -14.64 -36.22 7.55
N ILE A 16 -13.45 -36.77 7.28
CA ILE A 16 -12.24 -36.00 6.95
C ILE A 16 -12.39 -35.31 5.60
N ALA A 17 -12.82 -36.03 4.57
CA ALA A 17 -13.04 -35.43 3.24
C ALA A 17 -14.14 -34.37 3.28
N ARG A 18 -15.19 -34.55 4.09
CA ARG A 18 -16.26 -33.57 4.30
C ARG A 18 -15.80 -32.33 5.07
N ALA A 19 -14.91 -32.50 6.06
CA ALA A 19 -14.31 -31.39 6.78
C ALA A 19 -13.37 -30.56 5.88
N LEU A 20 -12.60 -31.22 5.00
CA LEU A 20 -11.74 -30.55 4.03
C LEU A 20 -12.52 -29.89 2.88
N ALA A 21 -13.60 -30.52 2.39
CA ALA A 21 -14.44 -29.95 1.33
C ALA A 21 -15.22 -28.70 1.77
N ARG A 22 -15.64 -28.64 3.04
CA ARG A 22 -16.22 -27.40 3.63
C ARG A 22 -15.19 -26.27 3.78
N LYS A 23 -13.92 -26.60 3.61
CA LYS A 23 -12.78 -25.69 3.79
C LYS A 23 -12.09 -25.43 2.44
N ALA A 24 -12.88 -25.07 1.43
CA ALA A 24 -12.37 -24.12 0.45
C ALA A 24 -12.17 -22.82 1.22
N LEU A 25 -11.00 -22.69 1.85
CA LEU A 25 -10.58 -21.47 2.51
C LEU A 25 -10.80 -20.34 1.51
N GLY A 26 -11.58 -19.33 1.92
CA GLY A 26 -11.60 -18.08 1.18
C GLY A 26 -10.16 -17.67 0.91
N ARG A 27 -9.93 -17.18 -0.31
CA ARG A 27 -8.64 -16.66 -0.77
C ARG A 27 -7.96 -15.89 0.36
N ALA A 28 -6.69 -16.19 0.61
CA ALA A 28 -5.99 -15.54 1.71
C ALA A 28 -6.01 -14.04 1.44
N ALA A 29 -6.25 -13.21 2.46
CA ALA A 29 -6.41 -11.77 2.26
C ALA A 29 -5.15 -11.09 1.66
N ASN A 30 -4.02 -11.80 1.63
CA ASN A 30 -2.76 -11.40 1.02
C ASN A 30 -2.53 -11.95 -0.41
N ASP A 31 -3.45 -12.74 -0.96
CA ASP A 31 -3.36 -13.21 -2.34
C ASP A 31 -3.73 -12.05 -3.29
N ASN A 32 -2.79 -11.15 -3.55
CA ASN A 32 -2.96 -9.96 -4.40
C ASN A 32 -3.04 -10.27 -5.90
N GLY A 33 -3.12 -11.54 -6.31
CA GLY A 33 -3.06 -11.99 -7.72
C GLY A 33 -4.16 -11.50 -8.67
N ASP A 34 -5.00 -10.53 -8.27
CA ASP A 34 -5.98 -9.89 -9.18
C ASP A 34 -6.31 -8.45 -8.73
N VAL A 35 -5.33 -7.70 -8.21
CA VAL A 35 -5.50 -6.24 -8.11
C VAL A 35 -5.21 -5.67 -9.49
N ALA A 36 -6.23 -5.10 -10.12
CA ALA A 36 -6.10 -4.32 -11.35
C ALA A 36 -4.83 -3.47 -11.27
N ALA A 37 -4.00 -3.52 -12.34
CA ALA A 37 -2.74 -2.80 -12.38
C ALA A 37 -2.98 -1.37 -11.88
N PRO A 38 -2.32 -0.95 -10.78
CA PRO A 38 -2.54 0.38 -10.25
C PRO A 38 -2.27 1.40 -11.35
N ASP A 39 -3.07 2.46 -11.37
CA ASP A 39 -2.85 3.57 -12.28
C ASP A 39 -1.35 3.96 -12.25
N SER A 40 -0.73 4.05 -13.41
CA SER A 40 0.74 4.12 -13.56
C SER A 40 1.38 5.23 -12.72
N SER A 41 0.66 6.34 -12.51
CA SER A 41 1.08 7.45 -11.66
C SER A 41 1.14 7.07 -10.18
N PHE A 42 0.12 6.35 -9.67
CA PHE A 42 0.11 5.85 -8.29
C PHE A 42 1.26 4.87 -8.06
N ASP A 43 1.54 4.00 -9.02
CA ASP A 43 2.67 3.06 -8.94
C ASP A 43 4.03 3.79 -8.89
N VAL A 44 4.19 4.87 -9.67
CA VAL A 44 5.41 5.69 -9.63
C VAL A 44 5.59 6.35 -8.26
N MET A 45 4.54 6.97 -7.70
CA MET A 45 4.59 7.60 -6.38
C MET A 45 4.85 6.58 -5.28
N MET A 46 4.17 5.43 -5.32
CA MET A 46 4.38 4.34 -4.38
C MET A 46 5.82 3.83 -4.41
N ARG A 47 6.37 3.61 -5.61
CA ARG A 47 7.76 3.16 -5.75
C ARG A 47 8.76 4.21 -5.27
N ALA A 48 8.52 5.49 -5.54
CA ALA A 48 9.37 6.57 -5.05
C ALA A 48 9.33 6.66 -3.52
N ALA A 49 8.14 6.60 -2.93
CA ALA A 49 7.93 6.58 -1.48
C ALA A 49 8.64 5.39 -0.80
N LEU A 50 8.51 4.19 -1.36
CA LEU A 50 9.18 3.00 -0.82
C LEU A 50 10.71 3.09 -0.90
N LYS A 51 11.25 3.63 -2.00
CA LYS A 51 12.70 3.88 -2.11
C LYS A 51 13.18 4.89 -1.08
N HIS A 52 12.41 5.97 -0.89
CA HIS A 52 12.74 7.00 0.08
C HIS A 52 12.65 6.47 1.52
N PHE A 53 11.62 5.66 1.82
CA PHE A 53 11.50 4.96 3.09
C PHE A 53 12.65 3.99 3.34
N ALA A 54 13.10 3.25 2.32
CA ALA A 54 14.25 2.35 2.46
C ALA A 54 15.55 3.11 2.82
N GLN A 55 15.68 4.36 2.42
CA GLN A 55 16.84 5.21 2.71
C GLN A 55 16.77 5.85 4.09
N HIS A 56 15.61 6.38 4.48
CA HIS A 56 15.46 7.24 5.68
C HIS A 56 14.65 6.59 6.82
N GLY A 57 14.05 5.42 6.59
CA GLY A 57 13.21 4.73 7.56
C GLY A 57 12.01 5.56 8.02
N LEU A 58 11.71 5.52 9.32
CA LEU A 58 10.58 6.25 9.92
C LEU A 58 10.66 7.78 9.72
N GLY A 59 11.85 8.33 9.45
CA GLY A 59 12.04 9.75 9.17
C GLY A 59 11.64 10.18 7.75
N ALA A 60 11.39 9.23 6.83
CA ALA A 60 11.22 9.52 5.41
C ALA A 60 10.10 10.52 5.09
N ALA A 61 8.98 10.47 5.81
CA ALA A 61 7.89 11.43 5.59
C ALA A 61 8.29 12.87 5.97
N GLN A 62 9.08 13.04 7.04
CA GLN A 62 9.58 14.35 7.46
C GLN A 62 10.64 14.89 6.50
N GLU A 63 11.54 14.02 6.02
CA GLU A 63 12.53 14.38 5.01
C GLU A 63 11.87 14.79 3.68
N ALA A 64 10.88 14.02 3.21
CA ALA A 64 10.10 14.39 2.02
C ALA A 64 9.38 15.73 2.19
N ARG A 65 8.79 16.00 3.37
CA ARG A 65 8.22 17.31 3.70
C ARG A 65 9.26 18.42 3.62
N ALA A 66 10.45 18.22 4.21
CA ALA A 66 11.50 19.24 4.22
C ALA A 66 12.00 19.54 2.80
N MET A 67 12.13 18.52 1.95
CA MET A 67 12.50 18.70 0.54
C MET A 67 11.39 19.41 -0.27
N ALA A 68 10.12 19.14 0.02
CA ALA A 68 9.02 19.90 -0.57
C ALA A 68 9.07 21.37 -0.15
N GLU A 69 9.24 21.67 1.14
CA GLU A 69 9.40 23.04 1.64
C GLU A 69 10.57 23.76 0.95
N GLN A 70 11.73 23.11 0.83
CA GLN A 70 12.90 23.66 0.15
C GLN A 70 12.63 23.94 -1.34
N ALA A 71 12.02 23.01 -2.05
CA ALA A 71 11.66 23.19 -3.46
C ALA A 71 10.69 24.37 -3.65
N HIS A 72 9.71 24.50 -2.75
CA HIS A 72 8.80 25.64 -2.75
C HIS A 72 9.54 26.96 -2.53
N PHE A 73 10.43 27.05 -1.54
CA PHE A 73 11.24 28.25 -1.31
C PHE A 73 12.18 28.58 -2.46
N ALA A 74 12.65 27.57 -3.20
CA ALA A 74 13.47 27.75 -4.40
C ALA A 74 12.65 28.15 -5.64
N GLY A 75 11.31 28.17 -5.56
CA GLY A 75 10.43 28.42 -6.70
C GLY A 75 10.31 27.23 -7.68
N ASP A 76 10.78 26.05 -7.28
CA ASP A 76 10.68 24.81 -8.07
C ASP A 76 9.33 24.13 -7.80
N SER A 77 8.32 24.50 -8.59
CA SER A 77 6.98 23.92 -8.50
C SER A 77 6.95 22.43 -8.80
N GLN A 78 7.75 21.95 -9.75
CA GLN A 78 7.80 20.53 -10.09
C GLN A 78 8.41 19.71 -8.97
N GLY A 79 9.52 20.20 -8.38
CA GLY A 79 10.14 19.58 -7.22
C GLY A 79 9.21 19.59 -6.01
N TYR A 80 8.48 20.68 -5.79
CA TYR A 80 7.47 20.77 -4.73
C TYR A 80 6.39 19.69 -4.90
N ASP A 81 5.76 19.62 -6.08
CA ASP A 81 4.69 18.65 -6.35
C ASP A 81 5.17 17.21 -6.22
N TRP A 82 6.40 16.93 -6.68
CA TRP A 82 7.03 15.62 -6.55
C TRP A 82 7.21 15.21 -5.09
N TRP A 83 7.85 16.06 -4.28
CA TRP A 83 8.13 15.75 -2.88
C TRP A 83 6.86 15.76 -2.02
N LEU A 84 5.89 16.61 -2.35
CA LEU A 84 4.57 16.58 -1.75
C LEU A 84 3.83 15.28 -2.07
N GLY A 85 3.92 14.79 -3.31
CA GLY A 85 3.38 13.49 -3.72
C GLY A 85 3.97 12.34 -2.92
N VAL A 86 5.30 12.29 -2.81
CA VAL A 86 6.02 11.30 -1.99
C VAL A 86 5.62 11.39 -0.51
N CYS A 87 5.56 12.61 0.05
CA CYS A 87 5.13 12.86 1.42
C CYS A 87 3.69 12.39 1.64
N ARG A 88 2.77 12.66 0.71
CA ARG A 88 1.36 12.25 0.80
C ARG A 88 1.19 10.73 0.75
N THR A 89 2.00 10.03 -0.03
CA THR A 89 2.00 8.56 -0.09
C THR A 89 2.49 7.93 1.22
N LEU A 90 3.44 8.57 1.92
CA LEU A 90 3.96 8.10 3.21
C LEU A 90 3.08 8.52 4.40
N ASP A 91 2.68 9.79 4.45
CA ASP A 91 1.86 10.40 5.50
C ASP A 91 0.99 11.52 4.91
N ARG A 92 -0.27 11.17 4.62
CA ARG A 92 -1.27 12.10 4.08
C ARG A 92 -1.53 13.29 5.02
N GLY A 93 -1.49 13.10 6.34
CA GLY A 93 -1.79 14.15 7.31
C GLY A 93 -0.66 15.18 7.41
N LEU A 94 0.58 14.74 7.25
CA LEU A 94 1.73 15.63 7.17
C LEU A 94 1.70 16.47 5.87
N ALA A 95 1.39 15.85 4.73
CA ALA A 95 1.25 16.55 3.46
C ALA A 95 0.16 17.64 3.50
N ILE A 96 -1.03 17.33 4.04
CA ILE A 96 -2.11 18.31 4.17
C ILE A 96 -1.69 19.51 5.05
N ARG A 97 -0.97 19.25 6.16
CA ARG A 97 -0.47 20.34 7.00
C ARG A 97 0.54 21.22 6.27
N LEU A 98 1.39 20.62 5.44
CA LEU A 98 2.33 21.37 4.61
C LEU A 98 1.58 22.25 3.59
N GLU A 99 0.62 21.69 2.85
CA GLU A 99 -0.17 22.45 1.87
C GLU A 99 -0.86 23.65 2.51
N ARG A 100 -1.45 23.47 3.70
CA ARG A 100 -2.07 24.56 4.46
C ARG A 100 -1.08 25.61 4.95
N ALA A 101 0.15 25.22 5.26
CA ALA A 101 1.19 26.15 5.70
C ALA A 101 1.73 27.00 4.55
N ILE A 102 1.82 26.41 3.35
CA ILE A 102 2.30 27.09 2.13
C ILE A 102 1.20 27.93 1.48
N ASP A 103 -0.02 27.41 1.40
CA ASP A 103 -1.19 28.12 0.88
C ASP A 103 -2.34 28.15 1.91
N PRO A 104 -2.31 29.11 2.86
CA PRO A 104 -3.37 29.25 3.86
C PRO A 104 -4.72 29.70 3.26
N ALA A 105 -4.74 30.23 2.03
CA ALA A 105 -5.97 30.69 1.37
C ALA A 105 -6.68 29.56 0.61
N GLY A 106 -5.93 28.63 0.00
CA GLY A 106 -6.47 27.42 -0.64
C GLY A 106 -7.10 26.41 0.32
N ALA A 107 -6.73 26.48 1.61
CA ALA A 107 -7.21 25.58 2.66
C ALA A 107 -8.69 25.76 3.06
N LEU A 108 -9.34 26.85 2.64
CA LEU A 108 -10.73 27.18 3.02
C LEU A 108 -11.79 26.67 2.02
N ILE A 109 -11.40 25.96 0.95
CA ILE A 109 -12.29 25.61 -0.17
C ILE A 109 -12.63 24.10 -0.23
N HIS A 110 -12.11 23.26 0.67
CA HIS A 110 -12.41 21.82 0.75
C HIS A 110 -12.68 21.36 2.18
#